data_AF-A0A953JX03-F1
#
_entry.id   AF-A0A953JX03-F1
#
_cell.length_a   1.000
_cell.length_b   1.000
_cell.length_c   1.000
_cell.angle_alpha   90.00
_cell.angle_beta   90.00
_cell.angle_gamma   90.00
#
_symmetry.space_group_name_H-M   'P 1'
#
loop_
_entity.id
_entity.type
_entity.pdbx_description
1 polymer ?
#
loop_
_entity_poly.entity_id
_entity_poly.type
_entity_poly.pdbx_seq_one_letter_code
_entity_poly.pdbx_strand_id
1 'polypeptide(L)'
;MNLLAADGAAAPGEGEAPRTAPEEFAPTAEPRLDGIENPWRLTPHLYSGGEPHGDADFAKLEKLGVRTIVSVDGQRPDLDAARRHGMRYVHVPIGYDGLPQSAQWALTRVGREAKGPIYVHCHHGQHRGPAAAAIVCQAASGINHQQAQDILKLAGTGKQYGGLWRDVAGFVPPALDQDLPELVEAARVSSLAEAMAALDRQADHLGMCMKAGWKAPPEHPDLAPAQEALLVREGLHEARRLLSPQHAKEFGAAMSAAENVAAELQTAIEANEPSRATSAYEQLRRSCTDCHKKHRDK
;
A
#
# COMPACT_ATOMS: atom_id res chain seq x y z
N MET A 1 -41.13 -50.93 12.25
CA MET A 1 -39.73 -50.57 12.56
C MET A 1 -39.14 -49.93 11.31
N ASN A 2 -38.83 -48.63 11.41
CA ASN A 2 -37.98 -47.71 10.62
C ASN A 2 -37.70 -48.01 9.13
N LEU A 3 -38.02 -47.11 8.16
CA LEU A 3 -37.36 -45.80 7.84
C LEU A 3 -35.86 -46.02 7.53
N LEU A 4 -35.24 -45.66 6.40
CA LEU A 4 -35.37 -44.50 5.51
C LEU A 4 -34.66 -44.72 4.16
N ALA A 5 -35.12 -44.01 3.14
CA ALA A 5 -34.41 -43.72 1.89
C ALA A 5 -33.28 -42.69 2.10
N ALA A 6 -32.29 -42.67 1.21
CA ALA A 6 -31.40 -41.53 1.02
C ALA A 6 -30.93 -41.44 -0.45
N ASP A 7 -31.71 -40.74 -1.26
CA ASP A 7 -31.22 -40.01 -2.43
C ASP A 7 -30.46 -38.78 -1.91
N GLY A 8 -29.19 -38.65 -2.27
CA GLY A 8 -28.35 -37.48 -1.96
C GLY A 8 -28.12 -36.65 -3.21
N ALA A 9 -29.09 -35.78 -3.53
CA ALA A 9 -28.91 -34.75 -4.55
C ALA A 9 -27.89 -33.70 -4.06
N ALA A 10 -26.86 -33.45 -4.87
CA ALA A 10 -25.90 -32.37 -4.66
C ALA A 10 -26.60 -31.02 -4.84
N ALA A 11 -26.51 -30.15 -3.83
CA ALA A 11 -26.99 -28.78 -3.90
C ALA A 11 -26.03 -27.91 -4.74
N PRO A 12 -26.52 -27.01 -5.61
CA PRO A 12 -25.68 -26.04 -6.29
C PRO A 12 -25.30 -24.91 -5.33
N GLY A 13 -24.04 -24.49 -5.38
CA GLY A 13 -23.51 -23.37 -4.59
C GLY A 13 -24.22 -22.06 -4.91
N GLU A 14 -24.60 -21.34 -3.85
CA GLU A 14 -25.26 -20.05 -3.93
C GLU A 14 -24.33 -19.02 -4.58
N GLY A 15 -24.68 -18.60 -5.79
CA GLY A 15 -24.12 -17.42 -6.42
C GLY A 15 -24.72 -16.18 -5.78
N GLU A 16 -23.93 -15.46 -4.98
CA GLU A 16 -24.35 -14.22 -4.36
C GLU A 16 -24.61 -13.14 -5.43
N ALA A 17 -25.80 -12.53 -5.37
CA ALA A 17 -26.30 -11.56 -6.34
C ALA A 17 -25.55 -10.21 -6.27
N PRO A 18 -25.57 -9.39 -7.35
CA PRO A 18 -24.98 -8.05 -7.35
C PRO A 18 -25.61 -7.17 -6.26
N ARG A 19 -24.76 -6.47 -5.49
CA ARG A 19 -25.19 -5.63 -4.34
C ARG A 19 -25.92 -4.39 -4.84
N THR A 20 -27.18 -4.21 -4.43
CA THR A 20 -28.07 -3.12 -4.93
C THR A 20 -28.59 -2.16 -3.85
N ALA A 21 -28.25 -2.36 -2.57
CA ALA A 21 -28.60 -1.44 -1.48
C ALA A 21 -27.35 -0.69 -0.98
N PRO A 22 -27.43 0.61 -0.62
CA PRO A 22 -26.32 1.32 0.00
C PRO A 22 -25.90 0.62 1.29
N GLU A 23 -24.66 0.15 1.37
CA GLU A 23 -24.13 -0.43 2.60
C GLU A 23 -23.98 0.65 3.68
N GLU A 24 -24.13 0.26 4.95
CA GLU A 24 -23.93 1.18 6.08
C GLU A 24 -22.47 1.68 6.11
N PHE A 25 -22.27 2.99 5.93
CA PHE A 25 -20.97 3.64 6.09
C PHE A 25 -20.80 4.10 7.54
N ALA A 26 -20.14 3.25 8.32
CA ALA A 26 -19.81 3.48 9.73
C ALA A 26 -18.36 3.06 9.98
N PRO A 27 -17.38 3.90 9.59
CA PRO A 27 -15.99 3.48 9.63
C PRO A 27 -15.48 3.37 11.08
N THR A 28 -14.86 2.24 11.40
CA THR A 28 -14.31 1.95 12.73
C THR A 28 -12.93 1.32 12.61
N ALA A 29 -12.09 1.49 13.65
CA ALA A 29 -10.85 0.72 13.74
C ALA A 29 -11.19 -0.78 13.75
N GLU A 30 -10.35 -1.62 13.14
CA GLU A 30 -10.55 -3.07 13.07
C GLU A 30 -9.52 -3.80 13.95
N PRO A 31 -9.84 -4.05 15.23
CA PRO A 31 -8.90 -4.63 16.19
C PRO A 31 -8.52 -6.08 15.87
N ARG A 32 -9.26 -6.79 15.02
CA ARG A 32 -8.91 -8.14 14.56
C ARG A 32 -7.75 -8.17 13.57
N LEU A 33 -7.33 -7.01 13.08
CA LEU A 33 -6.13 -6.82 12.25
C LEU A 33 -5.00 -6.21 13.10
N ASP A 34 -4.85 -6.69 14.33
CA ASP A 34 -3.73 -6.31 15.20
C ASP A 34 -2.39 -6.60 14.51
N GLY A 35 -1.41 -5.71 14.63
CA GLY A 35 -0.13 -5.83 13.93
C GLY A 35 -0.11 -5.29 12.49
N ILE A 36 -1.28 -5.13 11.85
CA ILE A 36 -1.38 -4.39 10.58
C ILE A 36 -1.54 -2.90 10.90
N GLU A 37 -0.83 -2.05 10.16
CA GLU A 37 -0.90 -0.59 10.37
C GLU A 37 -2.24 0.01 9.93
N ASN A 38 -2.73 1.00 10.68
CA ASN A 38 -3.94 1.77 10.35
C ASN A 38 -5.15 0.93 9.85
N PRO A 39 -5.56 -0.15 10.56
CA PRO A 39 -6.61 -1.02 10.07
C PRO A 39 -8.00 -0.41 10.33
N TRP A 40 -8.76 -0.23 9.27
CA TRP A 40 -10.11 0.34 9.28
C TRP A 40 -11.09 -0.61 8.60
N ARG A 41 -12.24 -0.83 9.23
CA ARG A 41 -13.44 -1.34 8.56
C ARG A 41 -14.24 -0.13 8.11
N LEU A 42 -14.39 0.07 6.81
CA LEU A 42 -15.07 1.24 6.22
C LEU A 42 -16.56 0.98 5.98
N THR A 43 -16.88 -0.22 5.50
CA THR A 43 -18.24 -0.78 5.40
C THR A 43 -18.21 -2.23 5.90
N PRO A 44 -19.35 -2.93 6.05
CA PRO A 44 -19.35 -4.35 6.41
C PRO A 44 -18.49 -5.25 5.50
N HIS A 45 -18.25 -4.82 4.25
CA HIS A 45 -17.55 -5.61 3.24
C HIS A 45 -16.29 -4.93 2.68
N LEU A 46 -15.87 -3.79 3.23
CA LEU A 46 -14.68 -3.09 2.75
C LEU A 46 -13.82 -2.64 3.91
N TYR A 47 -12.55 -3.05 3.84
CA TYR A 47 -11.52 -2.78 4.82
C TYR A 47 -10.36 -2.04 4.15
N SER A 48 -9.64 -1.23 4.94
CA SER A 48 -8.44 -0.52 4.52
C SER A 48 -7.35 -0.65 5.58
N GLY A 49 -6.08 -0.64 5.18
CA GLY A 49 -4.97 -0.57 6.12
C GLY A 49 -3.60 -0.66 5.45
N GLY A 50 -2.58 -0.98 6.25
CA GLY A 50 -1.22 -1.23 5.81
C GLY A 50 -1.06 -2.58 5.12
N GLU A 51 0.13 -2.84 4.60
CA GLU A 51 0.41 -4.12 3.97
C GLU A 51 0.34 -5.27 4.98
N PRO A 52 -0.30 -6.40 4.63
CA PRO A 52 -0.22 -7.61 5.44
C PRO A 52 1.17 -8.24 5.35
N HIS A 53 1.80 -8.52 6.48
CA HIS A 53 3.14 -9.09 6.54
C HIS A 53 3.13 -10.55 7.01
N GLY A 54 3.54 -11.45 6.13
CA GLY A 54 3.65 -12.87 6.42
C GLY A 54 2.31 -13.58 6.64
N ASP A 55 2.37 -14.90 6.79
CA ASP A 55 1.21 -15.79 6.78
C ASP A 55 0.16 -15.43 7.85
N ALA A 56 0.60 -14.95 9.01
CA ALA A 56 -0.28 -14.59 10.12
C ALA A 56 -1.26 -13.46 9.77
N ASP A 57 -0.82 -12.43 9.02
CA ASP A 57 -1.68 -11.31 8.64
C ASP A 57 -2.68 -11.70 7.56
N PHE A 58 -2.26 -12.51 6.58
CA PHE A 58 -3.20 -13.07 5.59
C PHE A 58 -4.25 -13.98 6.25
N ALA A 59 -3.88 -14.77 7.27
CA ALA A 59 -4.84 -15.57 8.04
C ALA A 59 -5.87 -14.70 8.79
N LYS A 60 -5.49 -13.50 9.25
CA LYS A 60 -6.45 -12.56 9.85
C LYS A 60 -7.45 -12.05 8.81
N LEU A 61 -6.98 -11.69 7.61
CA LEU A 61 -7.84 -11.29 6.50
C LEU A 61 -8.80 -12.41 6.09
N GLU A 62 -8.32 -13.65 6.03
CA GLU A 62 -9.16 -14.83 5.77
C GLU A 62 -10.26 -14.99 6.82
N LYS A 63 -9.95 -14.82 8.11
CA LYS A 63 -10.94 -14.87 9.21
C LYS A 63 -12.00 -13.76 9.12
N LEU A 64 -11.67 -12.62 8.51
CA LEU A 64 -12.63 -11.56 8.19
C LEU A 64 -13.47 -11.87 6.94
N GLY A 65 -13.20 -12.99 6.27
CA GLY A 65 -13.86 -13.40 5.04
C GLY A 65 -13.37 -12.65 3.82
N VAL A 66 -12.25 -11.91 3.90
CA VAL A 66 -11.69 -11.19 2.75
C VAL A 66 -11.42 -12.18 1.61
N ARG A 67 -11.84 -11.80 0.41
CA ARG A 67 -11.64 -12.59 -0.82
C ARG A 67 -10.77 -11.87 -1.84
N THR A 68 -10.73 -10.54 -1.78
CA THR A 68 -9.94 -9.70 -2.70
C THR A 68 -9.07 -8.75 -1.91
N ILE A 69 -7.76 -8.79 -2.16
CA ILE A 69 -6.78 -7.82 -1.67
C ILE A 69 -6.42 -6.87 -2.83
N VAL A 70 -6.41 -5.57 -2.56
CA VAL A 70 -6.02 -4.53 -3.52
C VAL A 70 -4.78 -3.82 -2.99
N SER A 71 -3.64 -4.02 -3.64
CA SER A 71 -2.46 -3.18 -3.41
C SER A 71 -2.49 -2.00 -4.36
N VAL A 72 -2.28 -0.81 -3.81
CA VAL A 72 -1.99 0.40 -4.59
C VAL A 72 -0.57 0.92 -4.37
N ASP A 73 0.29 0.09 -3.76
CA ASP A 73 1.70 0.38 -3.62
C ASP A 73 2.47 0.17 -4.95
N GLY A 74 3.73 0.63 -5.01
CA GLY A 74 4.60 0.37 -6.15
C GLY A 74 5.30 -0.99 -6.06
N GLN A 75 5.34 -1.61 -4.88
CA GLN A 75 5.94 -2.92 -4.69
C GLN A 75 5.03 -4.02 -5.25
N ARG A 76 5.67 -5.01 -5.88
CA ARG A 76 4.99 -6.22 -6.36
C ARG A 76 4.34 -6.97 -5.19
N PRO A 77 3.03 -7.31 -5.28
CA PRO A 77 2.35 -8.07 -4.24
C PRO A 77 2.90 -9.48 -4.00
N ASP A 78 2.78 -9.97 -2.76
CA ASP A 78 2.98 -11.38 -2.41
C ASP A 78 1.77 -12.24 -2.83
N LEU A 79 1.81 -12.70 -4.08
CA LEU A 79 0.74 -13.50 -4.68
C LEU A 79 0.65 -14.91 -4.07
N ASP A 80 1.76 -15.47 -3.61
CA ASP A 80 1.79 -16.83 -3.10
C ASP A 80 1.16 -16.89 -1.70
N ALA A 81 1.41 -15.90 -0.85
CA ALA A 81 0.73 -15.77 0.42
C ALA A 81 -0.80 -15.60 0.22
N ALA A 82 -1.25 -14.71 -0.66
CA ALA A 82 -2.68 -14.54 -0.92
C ALA A 82 -3.35 -15.84 -1.41
N ARG A 83 -2.70 -16.59 -2.31
CA ARG A 83 -3.24 -17.86 -2.83
C ARG A 83 -3.33 -18.94 -1.75
N ARG A 84 -2.37 -19.03 -0.83
CA ARG A 84 -2.43 -19.97 0.31
C ARG A 84 -3.69 -19.79 1.15
N HIS A 85 -4.19 -18.56 1.25
CA HIS A 85 -5.40 -18.21 2.00
C HIS A 85 -6.66 -18.06 1.11
N GLY A 86 -6.61 -18.53 -0.14
CA GLY A 86 -7.77 -18.50 -1.05
C GLY A 86 -8.24 -17.10 -1.41
N MET A 87 -7.34 -16.11 -1.39
CA MET A 87 -7.61 -14.72 -1.75
C MET A 87 -7.06 -14.39 -3.13
N ARG A 88 -7.79 -13.55 -3.87
CA ARG A 88 -7.32 -12.94 -5.12
C ARG A 88 -6.59 -11.64 -4.80
N TYR A 89 -5.47 -11.41 -5.48
CA TYR A 89 -4.78 -10.12 -5.44
C TYR A 89 -5.10 -9.29 -6.69
N VAL A 90 -5.29 -7.98 -6.51
CA VAL A 90 -5.38 -6.98 -7.57
C VAL A 90 -4.34 -5.89 -7.30
N HIS A 91 -3.55 -5.55 -8.31
CA HIS A 91 -2.51 -4.54 -8.20
C HIS A 91 -2.87 -3.30 -9.03
N VAL A 92 -3.16 -2.18 -8.37
CA VAL A 92 -3.48 -0.89 -8.99
C VAL A 92 -2.55 0.21 -8.42
N PRO A 93 -1.26 0.22 -8.79
CA PRO A 93 -0.30 1.19 -8.28
C PRO A 93 -0.78 2.63 -8.53
N ILE A 94 -0.73 3.47 -7.49
CA ILE A 94 -0.95 4.91 -7.61
C ILE A 94 0.18 5.70 -6.94
N GLY A 95 0.40 6.91 -7.44
CA GLY A 95 1.32 7.87 -6.82
C GLY A 95 0.66 8.67 -5.70
N TYR A 96 1.41 9.60 -5.11
CA TYR A 96 0.88 10.55 -4.12
C TYR A 96 0.30 11.82 -4.77
N ASP A 97 0.57 12.00 -6.06
CA ASP A 97 0.13 13.09 -6.93
C ASP A 97 -1.31 12.93 -7.43
N GLY A 98 -1.92 11.75 -7.24
CA GLY A 98 -3.32 11.52 -7.54
C GLY A 98 -3.66 10.10 -7.92
N LEU A 99 -4.92 9.93 -8.34
CA LEU A 99 -5.48 8.71 -8.89
C LEU A 99 -5.76 8.96 -10.37
N PRO A 100 -4.89 8.51 -11.30
CA PRO A 100 -5.17 8.67 -12.73
C PRO A 100 -6.46 7.95 -13.11
N GLN A 101 -7.14 8.41 -14.16
CA GLN A 101 -8.46 7.88 -14.55
C GLN A 101 -8.46 6.36 -14.75
N SER A 102 -7.39 5.80 -15.33
CA SER A 102 -7.23 4.35 -15.49
C SER A 102 -7.23 3.61 -14.14
N ALA A 103 -6.58 4.17 -13.12
CA ALA A 103 -6.59 3.60 -11.76
C ALA A 103 -7.98 3.75 -11.11
N GLN A 104 -8.65 4.90 -11.27
CA GLN A 104 -10.02 5.08 -10.78
C GLN A 104 -10.99 4.06 -11.41
N TRP A 105 -10.84 3.79 -12.71
CA TRP A 105 -11.66 2.81 -13.42
C TRP A 105 -11.34 1.37 -13.02
N ALA A 106 -10.07 1.03 -12.80
CA ALA A 106 -9.69 -0.28 -12.27
C ALA A 106 -10.26 -0.49 -10.85
N LEU A 107 -10.14 0.50 -9.97
CA LEU A 107 -10.73 0.46 -8.63
C LEU A 107 -12.25 0.40 -8.67
N THR A 108 -12.88 1.09 -9.63
CA THR A 108 -14.32 0.96 -9.88
C THR A 108 -14.70 -0.47 -10.25
N ARG A 109 -13.92 -1.10 -11.14
CA ARG A 109 -14.14 -2.49 -11.54
C ARG A 109 -14.00 -3.44 -10.36
N VAL A 110 -13.01 -3.22 -9.48
CA VAL A 110 -12.89 -3.95 -8.21
C VAL A 110 -14.17 -3.81 -7.39
N GLY A 111 -14.64 -2.58 -7.17
CA GLY A 111 -15.85 -2.35 -6.37
C GLY A 111 -17.12 -2.98 -6.94
N ARG A 112 -17.21 -3.10 -8.27
CA ARG A 112 -18.36 -3.71 -8.97
C ARG A 112 -18.31 -5.24 -9.04
N GLU A 113 -17.13 -5.81 -9.24
CA GLU A 113 -16.98 -7.22 -9.64
C GLU A 113 -16.42 -8.13 -8.54
N ALA A 114 -15.83 -7.56 -7.48
CA ALA A 114 -15.26 -8.37 -6.40
C ALA A 114 -16.35 -9.17 -5.66
N LYS A 115 -16.12 -10.47 -5.53
CA LYS A 115 -17.00 -11.39 -4.79
C LYS A 115 -16.51 -11.50 -3.36
N GLY A 116 -17.35 -11.10 -2.40
CA GLY A 116 -17.01 -11.06 -0.97
C GLY A 116 -16.28 -9.77 -0.53
N PRO A 117 -15.87 -9.72 0.75
CA PRO A 117 -15.17 -8.56 1.32
C PRO A 117 -13.83 -8.23 0.65
N ILE A 118 -13.53 -6.94 0.57
CA ILE A 118 -12.35 -6.36 -0.06
C ILE A 118 -11.44 -5.74 1.00
N TYR A 119 -10.13 -5.95 0.88
CA TYR A 119 -9.12 -5.27 1.68
C TYR A 119 -8.24 -4.41 0.77
N VAL A 120 -8.19 -3.09 1.00
CA VAL A 120 -7.38 -2.15 0.22
C VAL A 120 -6.20 -1.66 1.05
N HIS A 121 -4.98 -1.71 0.50
CA HIS A 121 -3.81 -1.23 1.20
C HIS A 121 -2.80 -0.52 0.30
N CYS A 122 -1.91 0.21 0.95
CA CYS A 122 -0.62 0.62 0.38
C CYS A 122 0.47 0.08 1.31
N HIS A 123 1.59 0.78 1.49
CA HIS A 123 2.58 0.44 2.52
C HIS A 123 2.01 0.63 3.96
N HIS A 124 1.81 1.87 4.42
CA HIS A 124 1.32 2.17 5.79
C HIS A 124 -0.20 2.29 5.96
N GLY A 125 -0.98 2.19 4.87
CA GLY A 125 -2.44 2.38 4.94
C GLY A 125 -2.93 3.79 5.30
N GLN A 126 -2.08 4.82 5.19
CA GLN A 126 -2.40 6.18 5.67
C GLN A 126 -2.80 7.17 4.55
N HIS A 127 -2.34 6.94 3.32
CA HIS A 127 -2.41 7.93 2.24
C HIS A 127 -3.03 7.35 0.97
N ARG A 128 -2.23 6.66 0.16
CA ARG A 128 -2.66 6.04 -1.11
C ARG A 128 -3.76 5.00 -0.89
N GLY A 129 -3.59 4.12 0.11
CA GLY A 129 -4.57 3.08 0.47
C GLY A 129 -5.96 3.65 0.74
N PRO A 130 -6.13 4.58 1.71
CA PRO A 130 -7.41 5.23 1.99
C PRO A 130 -8.01 5.99 0.80
N ALA A 131 -7.19 6.63 -0.03
CA ALA A 131 -7.67 7.29 -1.24
C ALA A 131 -8.25 6.31 -2.25
N ALA A 132 -7.57 5.17 -2.47
CA ALA A 132 -8.09 4.10 -3.31
C ALA A 132 -9.34 3.44 -2.69
N ALA A 133 -9.33 3.20 -1.38
CA ALA A 133 -10.45 2.62 -0.65
C ALA A 133 -11.72 3.49 -0.76
N ALA A 134 -11.57 4.82 -0.76
CA ALA A 134 -12.67 5.75 -0.98
C ALA A 134 -13.33 5.56 -2.36
N ILE A 135 -12.53 5.41 -3.43
CA ILE A 135 -13.04 5.12 -4.78
C ILE A 135 -13.79 3.78 -4.81
N VAL A 136 -13.22 2.74 -4.19
CA VAL A 136 -13.85 1.41 -4.13
C VAL A 136 -15.15 1.48 -3.33
N CYS A 137 -15.21 2.19 -2.20
CA CYS A 137 -16.45 2.40 -1.44
C CYS A 137 -17.52 3.14 -2.26
N GLN A 138 -17.14 4.17 -3.01
CA GLN A 138 -18.08 4.90 -3.87
C GLN A 138 -18.63 3.99 -4.98
N ALA A 139 -17.79 3.11 -5.55
CA ALA A 139 -18.19 2.18 -6.59
C ALA A 139 -19.01 0.96 -6.09
N ALA A 140 -18.69 0.43 -4.90
CA ALA A 140 -19.30 -0.78 -4.34
C ALA A 140 -20.55 -0.49 -3.48
N SER A 141 -20.48 0.56 -2.67
CA SER A 141 -21.45 0.83 -1.60
C SER A 141 -22.22 2.14 -1.81
N GLY A 142 -21.85 2.94 -2.81
CA GLY A 142 -22.55 4.17 -3.17
C GLY A 142 -22.40 5.31 -2.15
N ILE A 143 -21.31 5.33 -1.36
CA ILE A 143 -21.07 6.42 -0.41
C ILE A 143 -20.96 7.77 -1.12
N ASN A 144 -21.34 8.84 -0.44
CA ASN A 144 -21.27 10.19 -1.03
C ASN A 144 -19.86 10.79 -0.94
N HIS A 145 -19.63 11.92 -1.62
CA HIS A 145 -18.31 12.57 -1.68
C HIS A 145 -17.79 13.05 -0.32
N GLN A 146 -18.69 13.37 0.62
CA GLN A 146 -18.29 13.76 1.97
C GLN A 146 -17.76 12.56 2.73
N GLN A 147 -18.49 11.44 2.70
CA GLN A 147 -18.07 10.17 3.29
C GLN A 147 -16.75 9.68 2.71
N ALA A 148 -16.56 9.79 1.39
CA ALA A 148 -15.32 9.45 0.71
C ALA A 148 -14.13 10.26 1.25
N GLN A 149 -14.29 11.57 1.43
CA GLN A 149 -13.27 12.42 2.03
C GLN A 149 -13.05 12.14 3.53
N ASP A 150 -14.08 11.70 4.24
CA ASP A 150 -13.98 11.36 5.66
C ASP A 150 -13.10 10.12 5.87
N ILE A 151 -13.02 9.20 4.91
CA ILE A 151 -12.06 8.08 4.92
C ILE A 151 -10.61 8.59 4.97
N LEU A 152 -10.27 9.60 4.15
CA LEU A 152 -8.92 10.19 4.13
C LEU A 152 -8.62 10.92 5.43
N LYS A 153 -9.59 11.64 5.99
CA LYS A 153 -9.43 12.32 7.29
C LYS A 153 -9.19 11.31 8.41
N LEU A 154 -10.00 10.25 8.44
CA LEU A 154 -9.92 9.20 9.44
C LEU A 154 -8.56 8.50 9.43
N ALA A 155 -8.07 8.18 8.24
CA ALA A 155 -6.76 7.56 8.07
C ALA A 155 -5.58 8.53 8.27
N GLY A 156 -5.83 9.81 8.56
CA GLY A 156 -4.77 10.80 8.77
C GLY A 156 -4.01 11.15 7.49
N THR A 157 -4.67 11.16 6.34
CA THR A 157 -4.04 11.54 5.07
C THR A 157 -3.53 12.99 5.13
N GLY A 158 -2.25 13.18 4.81
CA GLY A 158 -1.61 14.50 4.85
C GLY A 158 -2.22 15.48 3.84
N LYS A 159 -2.40 16.75 4.24
CA LYS A 159 -2.95 17.80 3.36
C LYS A 159 -2.03 18.15 2.20
N GLN A 160 -0.73 17.88 2.32
CA GLN A 160 0.26 18.07 1.27
C GLN A 160 0.01 17.18 0.05
N TYR A 161 -0.68 16.05 0.21
CA TYR A 161 -1.05 15.16 -0.90
C TYR A 161 -2.31 15.65 -1.60
N GLY A 162 -2.29 16.91 -2.06
CA GLY A 162 -3.46 17.60 -2.60
C GLY A 162 -4.09 16.88 -3.80
N GLY A 163 -3.31 16.10 -4.55
CA GLY A 163 -3.81 15.28 -5.66
C GLY A 163 -4.75 14.16 -5.23
N LEU A 164 -4.41 13.42 -4.16
CA LEU A 164 -5.29 12.39 -3.60
C LEU A 164 -6.62 12.99 -3.11
N TRP A 165 -6.56 14.12 -2.41
CA TRP A 165 -7.75 14.83 -1.94
C TRP A 165 -8.62 15.34 -3.10
N ARG A 166 -7.99 15.95 -4.11
CA ARG A 166 -8.67 16.45 -5.32
C ARG A 166 -9.41 15.33 -6.02
N ASP A 167 -8.75 14.21 -6.27
CA ASP A 167 -9.31 13.14 -7.10
C ASP A 167 -10.41 12.38 -6.36
N VAL A 168 -10.30 12.20 -5.04
CA VAL A 168 -11.39 11.62 -4.23
C VAL A 168 -12.60 12.56 -4.16
N ALA A 169 -12.38 13.87 -3.96
CA ALA A 169 -13.49 14.83 -3.90
C ALA A 169 -14.22 15.00 -5.24
N GLY A 170 -13.50 14.83 -6.35
CA GLY A 170 -13.99 14.98 -7.72
C GLY A 170 -14.37 13.68 -8.41
N PHE A 171 -14.28 12.52 -7.73
CA PHE A 171 -14.56 11.24 -8.37
C PHE A 171 -16.02 11.13 -8.78
N VAL A 172 -16.24 10.73 -10.03
CA VAL A 172 -17.54 10.38 -10.56
C VAL A 172 -17.44 8.95 -11.09
N PRO A 173 -18.22 7.99 -10.52
CA PRO A 173 -18.25 6.64 -11.04
C PRO A 173 -18.58 6.64 -12.54
N PRO A 174 -17.82 5.90 -13.37
CA PRO A 174 -18.15 5.76 -14.79
C PRO A 174 -19.54 5.13 -14.98
N ALA A 175 -20.11 5.22 -16.18
CA ALA A 175 -21.38 4.56 -16.48
C ALA A 175 -21.30 3.03 -16.25
N LEU A 176 -22.44 2.37 -16.06
CA LEU A 176 -22.48 0.92 -15.79
C LEU A 176 -22.06 0.09 -17.01
N ASP A 177 -22.26 0.62 -18.21
CA ASP A 177 -21.90 0.02 -19.50
C ASP A 177 -20.51 0.46 -20.00
N GLN A 178 -19.80 1.30 -19.24
CA GLN A 178 -18.44 1.70 -19.56
C GLN A 178 -17.52 0.48 -19.53
N ASP A 179 -16.71 0.31 -20.58
CA ASP A 179 -15.63 -0.68 -20.60
C ASP A 179 -14.52 -0.25 -19.63
N LEU A 180 -14.23 -1.12 -18.66
CA LEU A 180 -13.28 -0.88 -17.56
C LEU A 180 -12.04 -1.75 -17.74
N PRO A 181 -10.84 -1.24 -17.40
CA PRO A 181 -9.59 -1.97 -17.62
C PRO A 181 -9.57 -3.31 -16.89
N GLU A 182 -8.95 -4.31 -17.52
CA GLU A 182 -8.77 -5.63 -16.91
C GLU A 182 -7.94 -5.55 -15.62
N LEU A 183 -8.39 -6.31 -14.63
CA LEU A 183 -7.72 -6.38 -13.33
C LEU A 183 -6.56 -7.38 -13.38
N VAL A 184 -5.36 -6.90 -13.07
CA VAL A 184 -4.14 -7.70 -13.04
C VAL A 184 -3.69 -7.99 -11.60
N GLU A 185 -3.13 -9.18 -11.38
CA GLU A 185 -2.57 -9.54 -10.07
C GLU A 185 -1.24 -8.83 -9.78
N ALA A 186 -0.51 -8.45 -10.83
CA ALA A 186 0.72 -7.66 -10.75
C ALA A 186 0.82 -6.72 -11.95
N ALA A 187 0.53 -5.44 -11.72
CA ALA A 187 0.74 -4.38 -12.71
C ALA A 187 2.23 -4.20 -13.03
N ARG A 188 2.52 -3.75 -14.25
CA ARG A 188 3.86 -3.27 -14.62
C ARG A 188 4.05 -1.88 -14.03
N VAL A 189 4.97 -1.75 -13.08
CA VAL A 189 5.37 -0.46 -12.53
C VAL A 189 6.66 -0.03 -13.24
N SER A 190 6.96 1.27 -13.31
CA SER A 190 8.26 1.68 -13.82
C SER A 190 9.34 1.17 -12.88
N SER A 191 10.47 0.71 -13.43
CA SER A 191 11.58 0.18 -12.62
C SER A 191 12.07 1.18 -11.58
N LEU A 192 12.02 2.48 -11.89
CA LEU A 192 12.35 3.54 -10.95
C LEU A 192 11.37 3.64 -9.79
N ALA A 193 10.06 3.55 -10.04
CA ALA A 193 9.06 3.61 -8.97
C ALA A 193 9.11 2.36 -8.07
N GLU A 194 9.39 1.18 -8.63
CA GLU A 194 9.66 -0.03 -7.86
C GLU A 194 10.90 0.16 -6.97
N ALA A 195 11.98 0.70 -7.53
CA ALA A 195 13.21 0.98 -6.77
C ALA A 195 13.00 2.00 -5.65
N MET A 196 12.20 3.06 -5.87
CA MET A 196 11.85 4.02 -4.83
C MET A 196 10.98 3.40 -3.73
N ALA A 197 10.03 2.53 -4.10
CA ALA A 197 9.19 1.83 -3.13
C ALA A 197 10.01 0.87 -2.26
N ALA A 198 11.01 0.19 -2.85
CA ALA A 198 11.99 -0.57 -2.08
C ALA A 198 12.77 0.35 -1.14
N LEU A 199 13.39 1.42 -1.63
CA LEU A 199 14.16 2.34 -0.79
C LEU A 199 13.38 2.92 0.41
N ASP A 200 12.09 3.19 0.26
CA ASP A 200 11.23 3.67 1.34
C ASP A 200 11.17 2.67 2.52
N ARG A 201 11.03 1.37 2.21
CA ARG A 201 10.99 0.29 3.22
C ARG A 201 12.32 0.15 3.95
N GLN A 202 13.42 0.17 3.20
CA GLN A 202 14.76 0.13 3.79
C GLN A 202 15.02 1.37 4.67
N ALA A 203 14.46 2.54 4.31
CA ALA A 203 14.54 3.73 5.14
C ALA A 203 13.72 3.60 6.44
N ASP A 204 12.58 2.88 6.42
CA ASP A 204 11.82 2.57 7.64
C ASP A 204 12.59 1.64 8.57
N HIS A 205 13.24 0.60 8.03
CA HIS A 205 14.12 -0.28 8.80
C HIS A 205 15.25 0.50 9.47
N LEU A 206 15.87 1.44 8.77
CA LEU A 206 16.86 2.35 9.35
C LEU A 206 16.27 3.23 10.46
N GLY A 207 15.02 3.68 10.30
CA GLY A 207 14.29 4.40 11.35
C GLY A 207 14.07 3.55 12.61
N MET A 208 13.76 2.25 12.45
CA MET A 208 13.66 1.31 13.57
C MET A 208 15.03 1.11 14.24
N CYS A 209 16.08 0.88 13.45
CA CYS A 209 17.45 0.76 13.95
C CYS A 209 17.88 2.00 14.73
N MET A 210 17.55 3.20 14.24
CA MET A 210 17.86 4.46 14.91
C MET A 210 17.18 4.56 16.29
N LYS A 211 15.89 4.23 16.36
CA LYS A 211 15.14 4.19 17.64
C LYS A 211 15.71 3.17 18.62
N ALA A 212 16.26 2.07 18.10
CA ALA A 212 16.97 1.05 18.88
C ALA A 212 18.44 1.43 19.20
N GLY A 213 18.87 2.66 18.90
CA GLY A 213 20.23 3.13 19.18
C GLY A 213 21.29 2.52 18.27
N TRP A 214 20.96 2.31 16.99
CA TRP A 214 21.80 1.68 15.96
C TRP A 214 22.18 0.23 16.26
N LYS A 215 21.23 -0.50 16.87
CA LYS A 215 21.27 -1.95 17.10
C LYS A 215 20.07 -2.61 16.43
N ALA A 216 20.10 -3.94 16.33
CA ALA A 216 18.95 -4.72 15.89
C ALA A 216 17.75 -4.43 16.82
N PRO A 217 16.60 -3.98 16.30
CA PRO A 217 15.39 -3.77 17.09
C PRO A 217 14.89 -5.09 17.72
N PRO A 218 14.36 -5.10 18.95
CA PRO A 218 13.85 -6.32 19.58
C PRO A 218 12.74 -7.03 18.77
N GLU A 219 11.91 -6.27 18.08
CA GLU A 219 10.82 -6.76 17.23
C GLU A 219 11.32 -7.31 15.87
N HIS A 220 12.52 -6.91 15.45
CA HIS A 220 13.16 -7.27 14.19
C HIS A 220 14.64 -7.63 14.41
N PRO A 221 14.92 -8.76 15.08
CA PRO A 221 16.30 -9.15 15.44
C PRO A 221 17.16 -9.54 14.23
N ASP A 222 16.53 -9.73 13.07
CA ASP A 222 17.15 -10.00 11.78
C ASP A 222 17.77 -8.75 11.13
N LEU A 223 17.32 -7.55 11.49
CA LEU A 223 17.85 -6.32 10.93
C LEU A 223 19.26 -6.04 11.45
N ALA A 224 20.20 -5.89 10.52
CA ALA A 224 21.55 -5.43 10.80
C ALA A 224 21.71 -3.97 10.35
N PRO A 225 21.85 -2.99 11.27
CA PRO A 225 21.80 -1.56 10.93
C PRO A 225 22.78 -1.13 9.82
N ALA A 226 24.01 -1.65 9.83
CA ALA A 226 25.01 -1.35 8.79
C ALA A 226 24.61 -1.93 7.43
N GLN A 227 23.99 -3.12 7.43
CA GLN A 227 23.48 -3.76 6.21
C GLN A 227 22.28 -2.99 5.65
N GLU A 228 21.36 -2.51 6.49
CA GLU A 228 20.24 -1.68 6.03
C GLU A 228 20.75 -0.37 5.41
N ALA A 229 21.79 0.25 5.99
CA ALA A 229 22.41 1.45 5.43
C ALA A 229 23.09 1.17 4.08
N LEU A 230 23.74 0.02 3.95
CA LEU A 230 24.29 -0.47 2.69
C LEU A 230 23.17 -0.67 1.64
N LEU A 231 22.07 -1.33 2.00
CA LEU A 231 20.95 -1.55 1.08
C LEU A 231 20.33 -0.25 0.58
N VAL A 232 20.23 0.78 1.43
CA VAL A 232 19.80 2.12 0.98
C VAL A 232 20.82 2.74 0.02
N ARG A 233 22.12 2.64 0.30
CA ARG A 233 23.18 3.14 -0.58
C ARG A 233 23.11 2.48 -1.96
N GLU A 234 23.11 1.15 -2.00
CA GLU A 234 23.06 0.39 -3.26
C GLU A 234 21.73 0.62 -3.99
N GLY A 235 20.61 0.72 -3.27
CA GLY A 235 19.32 1.04 -3.86
C GLY A 235 19.29 2.42 -4.52
N LEU A 236 19.91 3.44 -3.91
CA LEU A 236 20.05 4.77 -4.50
C LEU A 236 20.97 4.75 -5.73
N HIS A 237 22.06 3.97 -5.66
CA HIS A 237 22.97 3.78 -6.78
C HIS A 237 22.26 3.17 -7.99
N GLU A 238 21.53 2.06 -7.77
CA GLU A 238 20.82 1.35 -8.84
C GLU A 238 19.64 2.16 -9.36
N ALA A 239 18.87 2.80 -8.50
CA ALA A 239 17.76 3.66 -8.91
C ALA A 239 18.21 4.80 -9.83
N ARG A 240 19.40 5.37 -9.58
CA ARG A 240 19.96 6.42 -10.44
C ARG A 240 20.21 5.94 -11.87
N ARG A 241 20.53 4.66 -12.07
CA ARG A 241 20.74 4.06 -13.41
C ARG A 241 19.43 3.91 -14.19
N LEU A 242 18.29 3.98 -13.50
CA LEU A 242 16.95 3.89 -14.08
C LEU A 242 16.40 5.25 -14.52
N LEU A 243 17.13 6.36 -14.23
CA LEU A 243 16.71 7.69 -14.64
C LEU A 243 16.79 7.86 -16.17
N SER A 244 15.76 8.50 -16.74
CA SER A 244 15.83 8.94 -18.13
C SER A 244 16.93 10.00 -18.32
N PRO A 245 17.49 10.17 -19.54
CA PRO A 245 18.50 11.20 -19.79
C PRO A 245 18.07 12.61 -19.39
N GLN A 246 16.78 12.91 -19.49
CA GLN A 246 16.19 14.18 -19.08
C GLN A 246 16.27 14.40 -17.55
N HIS A 247 16.13 13.34 -16.76
CA HIS A 247 16.16 13.41 -15.30
C HIS A 247 17.54 13.13 -14.70
N ALA A 248 18.46 12.52 -15.46
CA ALA A 248 19.79 12.12 -15.00
C ALA A 248 20.65 13.26 -14.42
N LYS A 249 20.39 14.52 -14.77
CA LYS A 249 21.18 15.66 -14.30
C LYS A 249 20.84 16.04 -12.85
N GLU A 250 19.74 16.75 -12.65
CA GLU A 250 19.40 17.29 -11.32
C GLU A 250 18.93 16.19 -10.36
N PHE A 251 18.07 15.28 -10.84
CA PHE A 251 17.59 14.17 -10.01
C PHE A 251 18.73 13.17 -9.74
N GLY A 252 19.54 12.87 -10.75
CA GLY A 252 20.72 12.00 -10.57
C GLY A 252 21.76 12.58 -9.61
N ALA A 253 21.99 13.90 -9.62
CA ALA A 253 22.86 14.56 -8.64
C ALA A 253 22.29 14.47 -7.21
N ALA A 254 20.98 14.66 -7.04
CA ALA A 254 20.33 14.51 -5.74
C ALA A 254 20.43 13.08 -5.20
N MET A 255 20.20 12.07 -6.05
CA MET A 255 20.37 10.65 -5.67
C MET A 255 21.82 10.33 -5.31
N SER A 256 22.80 10.83 -6.08
CA SER A 256 24.22 10.62 -5.78
C SER A 256 24.65 11.31 -4.48
N ALA A 257 24.08 12.47 -4.16
CA ALA A 257 24.32 13.12 -2.87
C ALA A 257 23.73 12.29 -1.71
N ALA A 258 22.52 11.77 -1.86
CA ALA A 258 21.92 10.87 -0.87
C ALA A 258 22.71 9.56 -0.71
N GLU A 259 23.23 8.99 -1.80
CA GLU A 259 24.11 7.81 -1.82
C GLU A 259 25.35 8.04 -0.94
N ASN A 260 26.00 9.21 -1.06
CA ASN A 260 27.14 9.56 -0.22
C ASN A 260 26.77 9.69 1.27
N VAL A 261 25.60 10.26 1.58
CA VAL A 261 25.11 10.36 2.97
C VAL A 261 24.79 8.98 3.54
N ALA A 262 24.23 8.07 2.73
CA ALA A 262 24.00 6.68 3.14
C ALA A 262 25.32 5.92 3.40
N ALA A 263 26.37 6.20 2.62
CA ALA A 263 27.72 5.66 2.87
C ALA A 263 28.33 6.17 4.19
N GLU A 264 28.15 7.46 4.51
CA GLU A 264 28.56 8.02 5.80
C GLU A 264 27.77 7.40 6.97
N LEU A 265 26.46 7.23 6.80
CA LEU A 265 25.62 6.54 7.78
C LEU A 265 26.12 5.13 8.07
N GLN A 266 26.38 4.33 7.01
CA GLN A 266 26.94 2.99 7.16
C GLN A 266 28.27 3.03 7.92
N THR A 267 29.19 3.91 7.52
CA THR A 267 30.53 4.03 8.13
C THR A 267 30.43 4.42 9.60
N ALA A 268 29.51 5.32 9.97
CA ALA A 268 29.28 5.72 11.34
C ALA A 268 28.71 4.59 12.21
N ILE A 269 27.80 3.77 11.65
CA ILE A 269 27.26 2.59 12.34
C ILE A 269 28.37 1.55 12.57
N GLU A 270 29.16 1.24 11.55
CA GLU A 270 30.28 0.28 11.64
C GLU A 270 31.36 0.73 12.63
N ALA A 271 31.61 2.05 12.71
CA ALA A 271 32.50 2.66 13.69
C ALA A 271 31.92 2.73 15.12
N ASN A 272 30.66 2.30 15.32
CA ASN A 272 29.93 2.39 16.58
C ASN A 272 29.84 3.83 17.14
N GLU A 273 29.59 4.79 16.24
CA GLU A 273 29.45 6.22 16.53
C GLU A 273 27.97 6.67 16.41
N PRO A 274 27.12 6.39 17.41
CA PRO A 274 25.67 6.55 17.29
C PRO A 274 25.22 7.98 17.03
N SER A 275 25.90 8.98 17.61
CA SER A 275 25.57 10.39 17.35
C SER A 275 25.84 10.80 15.90
N ARG A 276 26.94 10.28 15.31
CA ARG A 276 27.29 10.54 13.91
C ARG A 276 26.32 9.83 12.97
N ALA A 277 25.96 8.59 13.29
CA ALA A 277 24.95 7.83 12.58
C ALA A 277 23.57 8.53 12.61
N THR A 278 23.13 9.02 13.77
CA THR A 278 21.87 9.79 13.88
C THR A 278 21.90 11.06 13.02
N SER A 279 22.99 11.81 13.05
CA SER A 279 23.12 13.01 12.22
C SER A 279 23.08 12.69 10.71
N ALA A 280 23.78 11.64 10.28
CA ALA A 280 23.78 11.19 8.90
C ALA A 280 22.39 10.69 8.46
N TYR A 281 21.68 9.94 9.30
CA TYR A 281 20.31 9.51 9.03
C TYR A 281 19.33 10.68 8.89
N GLU A 282 19.40 11.67 9.77
CA GLU A 282 18.57 12.88 9.66
C GLU A 282 18.89 13.69 8.40
N GLN A 283 20.16 13.73 7.99
CA GLN A 283 20.56 14.31 6.72
C GLN A 283 19.98 13.53 5.55
N LEU A 284 20.07 12.19 5.56
CA LEU A 284 19.53 11.32 4.53
C LEU A 284 18.02 11.51 4.37
N ARG A 285 17.27 11.51 5.47
CA ARG A 285 15.81 11.75 5.46
C ARG A 285 15.44 13.11 4.88
N ARG A 286 16.21 14.16 5.20
CA ARG A 286 16.03 15.50 4.60
C ARG A 286 16.32 15.47 3.10
N SER A 287 17.41 14.84 2.67
CA SER A 287 17.74 14.70 1.25
C SER A 287 16.64 13.98 0.47
N CYS A 288 16.09 12.89 0.99
CA CYS A 288 14.96 12.19 0.36
C CYS A 288 13.72 13.09 0.27
N THR A 289 13.40 13.82 1.35
CA THR A 289 12.24 14.72 1.40
C THR A 289 12.36 15.85 0.38
N ASP A 290 13.52 16.51 0.31
CA ASP A 290 13.78 17.61 -0.63
C ASP A 290 13.76 17.12 -2.08
N CYS A 291 14.35 15.94 -2.33
CA CYS A 291 14.35 15.32 -3.64
C CYS A 291 12.93 14.99 -4.11
N HIS A 292 12.12 14.36 -3.25
CA HIS A 292 10.72 14.05 -3.55
C HIS A 292 9.90 15.32 -3.81
N LYS A 293 10.03 16.34 -2.96
CA LYS A 293 9.33 17.62 -3.17
C LYS A 293 9.64 18.26 -4.54
N LYS A 294 10.86 18.08 -5.04
CA LYS A 294 11.30 18.68 -6.30
C LYS A 294 10.96 17.85 -7.54
N HIS A 295 10.97 16.52 -7.42
CA HIS A 295 10.98 15.59 -8.56
C HIS A 295 9.87 14.53 -8.55
N ARG A 296 9.13 14.33 -7.45
CA ARG A 296 8.08 13.29 -7.36
C ARG A 296 6.73 13.74 -7.96
N ASP A 297 6.43 15.03 -7.86
CA ASP A 297 5.14 15.61 -8.26
C ASP A 297 5.21 16.37 -9.61
N LYS A 298 6.20 16.05 -10.46
CA LYS A 298 6.46 16.72 -11.75
C LYS A 298 6.73 15.72 -12.86
#